data_AF-A0AA94L0B0-F1
#
_entry.id   AF-A0AA94L0B0-F1
#
_cell.length_a   1.000
_cell.length_b   1.000
_cell.length_c   1.000
_cell.angle_alpha   90.00
_cell.angle_beta   90.00
_cell.angle_gamma   90.00
#
_symmetry.space_group_name_H-M   'P 1'
#
loop_
_entity.id
_entity.type
_entity.pdbx_description
1 polymer ?
#
loop_
_entity_poly.entity_id
_entity_poly.type
_entity_poly.pdbx_seq_one_letter_code
_entity_poly.pdbx_strand_id
1 'polypeptide(L)'
;MSALTRTPRGLDRVNPVTPFAAATLYSLPMLLTIDLVSAAVALGAWIIVFAGAGIGPRTVLRRSWPLLLAAPLSAVSMLLYAEPGGRIHAQLWLIVISDQSIELALAIGLRVLAIGVPILVGLVGLDPTRLADGLAQVARLPHRFVLAALAGVRLFGVLGEDWRQISLARRARGLGDTGAVRRAMQAAFALLVVALRRGGTLATAMEARGFGGAERTWARPSTLTRADAVLLLITAVVGALAVGTALATGSFRPVWQGAL
;
A
#
# COMPACT_ATOMS: atom_id res chain seq x y z
N MET A 1 -19.85 7.42 2.07
CA MET A 1 -18.37 7.45 2.11
C MET A 1 -17.78 7.63 3.53
N SER A 2 -18.58 7.57 4.61
CA SER A 2 -18.15 7.83 5.99
C SER A 2 -17.74 6.59 6.81
N ALA A 3 -17.94 5.38 6.29
CA ALA A 3 -17.64 4.13 7.01
C ALA A 3 -16.22 3.59 6.77
N LEU A 4 -15.41 4.25 5.94
CA LEU A 4 -14.05 3.82 5.55
C LEU A 4 -12.94 4.40 6.45
N THR A 5 -13.25 5.42 7.26
CA THR A 5 -12.25 6.21 8.01
C THR A 5 -12.12 5.85 9.49
N ARG A 6 -12.93 4.92 10.02
CA ARG A 6 -12.68 4.40 11.37
C ARG A 6 -11.61 3.33 11.30
N THR A 7 -10.42 3.69 11.73
CA THR A 7 -9.36 2.79 12.13
C THR A 7 -9.89 1.79 13.18
N PRO A 8 -9.54 0.50 13.10
CA PRO A 8 -9.89 -0.47 14.13
C PRO A 8 -9.30 -0.03 15.48
N ARG A 9 -10.06 -0.23 16.57
CA ARG A 9 -9.76 0.25 17.95
C ARG A 9 -8.35 -0.13 18.48
N GLY A 10 -7.64 -1.07 17.86
CA GLY A 10 -6.27 -1.47 18.21
C GLY A 10 -5.15 -0.79 17.41
N LEU A 11 -5.40 -0.39 16.14
CA LEU A 11 -4.37 0.19 15.26
C LEU A 11 -4.17 1.70 15.51
N ASP A 12 -5.12 2.38 16.17
CA ASP A 12 -5.00 3.80 16.50
C ASP A 12 -3.84 4.14 17.43
N ARG A 13 -3.47 3.17 18.28
CA ARG A 13 -2.43 3.28 19.30
C ARG A 13 -1.02 3.08 18.75
N VAL A 14 -0.91 2.51 17.55
CA VAL A 14 0.36 2.23 16.88
C VAL A 14 0.84 3.52 16.21
N ASN A 15 2.15 3.73 16.21
CA ASN A 15 2.78 4.79 15.44
C ASN A 15 2.58 4.51 13.93
N PRO A 16 2.17 5.51 13.13
CA PRO A 16 1.89 5.32 11.69
C PRO A 16 3.10 4.88 10.86
N VAL A 17 4.33 5.01 11.36
CA VAL A 17 5.54 4.49 10.70
C VAL A 17 5.68 2.97 10.88
N THR A 18 5.16 2.42 11.97
CA THR A 18 5.34 0.99 12.30
C THR A 18 4.70 0.04 11.30
N PRO A 19 3.50 0.29 10.74
CA PRO A 19 2.97 -0.54 9.64
C PRO A 19 3.88 -0.60 8.41
N PHE A 20 4.62 0.47 8.09
CA PHE A 20 5.61 0.45 7.01
C PHE A 20 6.81 -0.43 7.38
N ALA A 21 7.36 -0.25 8.59
CA ALA A 21 8.46 -1.08 9.08
C ALA A 21 8.06 -2.57 9.15
N ALA A 22 6.85 -2.86 9.63
CA ALA A 22 6.26 -4.19 9.66
C ALA A 22 6.08 -4.78 8.26
N ALA A 23 5.59 -3.99 7.30
CA ALA A 23 5.46 -4.41 5.91
C ALA A 23 6.82 -4.75 5.29
N THR A 24 7.84 -3.93 5.51
CA THR A 24 9.21 -4.19 5.05
C THR A 24 9.77 -5.46 5.71
N LEU A 25 9.66 -5.56 7.03
CA LEU A 25 10.14 -6.71 7.81
C LEU A 25 9.49 -8.02 7.37
N TYR A 26 8.19 -8.00 7.08
CA TYR A 26 7.45 -9.17 6.61
C TYR A 26 7.71 -9.50 5.13
N SER A 27 7.90 -8.49 4.28
CA SER A 27 8.17 -8.71 2.85
C SER A 27 9.50 -9.40 2.59
N LEU A 28 10.54 -9.11 3.38
CA LEU A 28 11.89 -9.67 3.19
C LEU A 28 11.92 -11.21 3.21
N PRO A 29 11.44 -11.91 4.26
CA PRO A 29 11.41 -13.37 4.28
C PRO A 29 10.47 -13.92 3.21
N MET A 30 9.33 -13.26 2.98
CA MET A 30 8.38 -13.66 1.94
C MET A 30 8.96 -13.55 0.53
N LEU A 31 9.95 -12.68 0.28
CA LEU A 31 10.62 -12.60 -1.02
C LEU A 31 11.45 -13.84 -1.31
N LEU A 32 11.95 -14.56 -0.31
CA LEU A 32 12.86 -15.69 -0.52
C LEU A 32 12.15 -16.96 -1.01
N THR A 33 10.85 -17.09 -0.76
CA THR A 33 10.07 -18.32 -0.97
C THR A 33 9.07 -18.19 -2.11
N ILE A 34 9.08 -19.08 -3.12
CA ILE A 34 7.98 -19.23 -4.11
C ILE A 34 7.29 -20.59 -3.92
N ASP A 35 6.57 -20.76 -2.81
CA ASP A 35 5.87 -22.01 -2.55
C ASP A 35 4.45 -21.81 -2.01
N LEU A 36 3.60 -22.77 -2.33
CA LEU A 36 2.18 -22.77 -1.98
C LEU A 36 1.98 -22.84 -0.46
N VAL A 37 2.83 -23.59 0.24
CA VAL A 37 2.74 -23.84 1.69
C VAL A 37 3.00 -22.56 2.47
N SER A 38 4.11 -21.87 2.21
CA SER A 38 4.45 -20.56 2.77
C SER A 38 3.30 -19.56 2.60
N ALA A 39 2.78 -19.44 1.38
CA ALA A 39 1.72 -18.48 1.07
C ALA A 39 0.42 -18.81 1.82
N ALA A 40 0.02 -20.08 1.87
CA ALA A 40 -1.16 -20.53 2.58
C ALA A 40 -1.04 -20.34 4.11
N VAL A 41 0.10 -20.74 4.70
CA VAL A 41 0.37 -20.58 6.14
C VAL A 41 0.38 -19.10 6.52
N ALA A 42 1.06 -18.25 5.74
CA ALA A 42 1.10 -16.83 5.97
C ALA A 42 -0.30 -16.19 5.91
N LEU A 43 -1.10 -16.52 4.88
CA LEU A 43 -2.46 -16.01 4.76
C LEU A 43 -3.35 -16.48 5.93
N GLY A 44 -3.25 -17.75 6.32
CA GLY A 44 -3.98 -18.31 7.45
C GLY A 44 -3.61 -17.65 8.77
N ALA A 45 -2.31 -17.44 9.02
CA ALA A 45 -1.81 -16.74 10.20
C ALA A 45 -2.34 -15.30 10.27
N TRP A 46 -2.37 -14.58 9.13
CA TRP A 46 -2.95 -13.24 9.07
C TRP A 46 -4.45 -13.22 9.36
N ILE A 47 -5.21 -14.21 8.87
CA ILE A 47 -6.63 -14.35 9.19
C ILE A 47 -6.83 -14.50 10.71
N ILE A 48 -6.00 -15.33 11.36
CA ILE A 48 -6.02 -15.52 12.83
C ILE A 48 -5.68 -14.21 13.55
N VAL A 49 -4.62 -13.51 13.12
CA VAL A 49 -4.22 -12.22 13.69
C VAL A 49 -5.34 -11.18 13.56
N PHE A 50 -6.00 -11.09 12.40
CA PHE A 50 -7.12 -10.16 12.21
C PHE A 50 -8.33 -10.53 13.07
N ALA A 51 -8.64 -11.82 13.21
CA ALA A 51 -9.70 -12.29 14.09
C ALA A 51 -9.38 -11.93 15.56
N GLY A 52 -8.16 -12.19 16.03
CA GLY A 52 -7.70 -11.83 17.37
C GLY A 52 -7.65 -10.32 17.64
N ALA A 53 -7.35 -9.52 16.61
CA ALA A 53 -7.39 -8.06 16.67
C ALA A 53 -8.82 -7.46 16.58
N GLY A 54 -9.85 -8.29 16.41
CA GLY A 54 -11.24 -7.85 16.27
C GLY A 54 -11.53 -7.13 14.94
N ILE A 55 -10.71 -7.33 13.92
CA ILE A 55 -10.93 -6.77 12.58
C ILE A 55 -11.91 -7.67 11.84
N GLY A 56 -13.17 -7.22 11.73
CA GLY A 56 -14.21 -8.01 11.08
C GLY A 56 -13.88 -8.37 9.62
N PRO A 57 -14.30 -9.56 9.14
CA PRO A 57 -13.95 -10.05 7.80
C PRO A 57 -14.46 -9.14 6.68
N ARG A 58 -15.62 -8.49 6.89
CA ARG A 58 -16.16 -7.49 5.95
C ARG A 58 -15.22 -6.30 5.77
N THR A 59 -14.51 -5.87 6.82
CA THR A 59 -13.55 -4.76 6.74
C THR A 59 -12.32 -5.18 5.95
N VAL A 60 -11.81 -6.39 6.19
CA VAL A 60 -10.66 -6.96 5.45
C VAL A 60 -10.99 -7.07 3.96
N LEU A 61 -12.16 -7.65 3.63
CA LEU A 61 -12.60 -7.84 2.26
C LEU A 61 -12.79 -6.50 1.53
N ARG A 62 -13.42 -5.52 2.19
CA ARG A 62 -13.65 -4.19 1.61
C ARG A 62 -12.36 -3.39 1.42
N ARG A 63 -11.38 -3.52 2.33
CA ARG A 63 -10.06 -2.87 2.18
C ARG A 63 -9.19 -3.55 1.11
N SER A 64 -9.33 -4.87 0.97
CA SER A 64 -8.50 -5.69 0.07
C SER A 64 -9.14 -5.97 -1.28
N TRP A 65 -10.28 -5.33 -1.60
CA TRP A 65 -11.02 -5.59 -2.85
C TRP A 65 -10.16 -5.51 -4.13
N PRO A 66 -9.18 -4.60 -4.28
CA PRO A 66 -8.35 -4.57 -5.50
C PRO A 66 -7.45 -5.80 -5.58
N LEU A 67 -6.98 -6.32 -4.44
CA LEU A 67 -6.15 -7.52 -4.39
C LEU A 67 -6.95 -8.78 -4.69
N LEU A 68 -8.22 -8.82 -4.30
CA LEU A 68 -9.10 -9.94 -4.66
C LEU A 68 -9.32 -10.04 -6.18
N LEU A 69 -9.16 -8.93 -6.90
CA LEU A 69 -9.15 -8.93 -8.36
C LEU A 69 -7.74 -9.20 -8.93
N ALA A 70 -6.70 -8.67 -8.31
CA ALA A 70 -5.33 -8.86 -8.76
C ALA A 70 -4.82 -10.30 -8.57
N ALA A 71 -5.21 -10.98 -7.49
CA ALA A 71 -4.80 -12.34 -7.17
C ALA A 71 -5.22 -13.36 -8.26
N PRO A 72 -6.49 -13.48 -8.67
CA PRO A 72 -6.87 -14.39 -9.74
C PRO A 72 -6.25 -13.98 -11.08
N LEU A 73 -6.09 -12.69 -11.36
CA LEU A 73 -5.41 -12.23 -12.58
C LEU A 73 -3.94 -12.70 -12.63
N SER A 74 -3.24 -12.59 -11.50
CA SER A 74 -1.86 -13.08 -11.38
C SER A 74 -1.78 -14.61 -11.48
N ALA A 75 -2.73 -15.32 -10.87
CA ALA A 75 -2.80 -16.78 -10.93
C ALA A 75 -3.07 -17.27 -12.35
N VAL A 76 -4.02 -16.65 -13.08
CA VAL A 76 -4.31 -16.99 -14.48
C VAL A 76 -3.11 -16.72 -15.37
N SER A 77 -2.42 -15.59 -15.18
CA SER A 77 -1.18 -15.31 -15.93
C SER A 77 -0.15 -16.43 -15.73
N MET A 78 0.04 -16.87 -14.49
CA MET A 78 1.00 -17.93 -14.19
C MET A 78 0.51 -19.31 -14.68
N LEU A 79 -0.79 -19.59 -14.64
CA LEU A 79 -1.36 -20.84 -15.13
C LEU A 79 -1.12 -21.04 -16.63
N LEU A 80 -1.19 -19.94 -17.40
CA LEU A 80 -1.07 -19.96 -18.86
C LEU A 80 0.39 -19.90 -19.36
N TYR A 81 1.28 -19.27 -18.58
CA TYR A 81 2.64 -18.92 -19.03
C TYR A 81 3.77 -19.40 -18.11
N ALA A 82 3.49 -20.15 -17.03
CA ALA A 82 4.54 -20.75 -16.22
C ALA A 82 5.32 -21.80 -17.02
N GLU A 83 6.57 -22.00 -16.61
CA GLU A 83 7.44 -23.02 -17.17
C GLU A 83 6.78 -24.41 -17.04
N PRO A 84 6.58 -25.14 -18.15
CA PRO A 84 5.90 -26.43 -18.12
C PRO A 84 6.70 -27.47 -17.34
N GLY A 85 6.05 -28.18 -16.43
CA GLY A 85 6.67 -29.26 -15.66
C GLY A 85 5.67 -30.29 -15.18
N GLY A 86 6.07 -31.56 -15.14
CA GLY A 86 5.19 -32.67 -14.77
C GLY A 86 4.25 -33.09 -15.89
N ARG A 87 3.04 -33.56 -15.55
CA ARG A 87 2.06 -34.01 -16.54
C ARG A 87 1.40 -32.81 -17.20
N ILE A 88 1.30 -32.86 -18.52
CA ILE A 88 0.59 -31.86 -19.32
C ILE A 88 -0.88 -32.25 -19.40
N HIS A 89 -1.77 -31.34 -19.00
CA HIS A 89 -3.23 -31.54 -19.03
C HIS A 89 -3.87 -30.95 -20.28
N ALA A 90 -3.38 -29.80 -20.73
CA ALA A 90 -3.85 -29.16 -21.95
C ALA A 90 -2.71 -28.37 -22.59
N GLN A 91 -2.63 -28.45 -23.92
CA GLN A 91 -1.67 -27.69 -24.71
C GLN A 91 -2.41 -27.04 -25.88
N LEU A 92 -2.32 -25.72 -25.97
CA LEU A 92 -2.84 -24.94 -27.09
C LEU A 92 -1.79 -23.92 -27.52
N TRP A 93 -1.07 -24.20 -28.60
CA TRP A 93 -0.02 -23.35 -29.16
C TRP A 93 1.03 -22.94 -28.11
N LEU A 94 0.91 -21.74 -27.53
CA LEU A 94 1.84 -21.17 -26.55
C LEU A 94 1.39 -21.39 -25.09
N ILE A 95 0.17 -21.90 -24.88
CA ILE A 95 -0.42 -22.15 -23.57
C ILE A 95 -0.23 -23.63 -23.24
N VAL A 96 0.55 -23.92 -22.19
CA VAL A 96 0.75 -25.29 -21.71
C VAL A 96 0.34 -25.34 -20.24
N ILE A 97 -0.78 -26.02 -19.97
CA ILE A 97 -1.26 -26.25 -18.61
C ILE A 97 -0.66 -27.57 -18.14
N SER A 98 0.20 -27.47 -17.13
CA SER A 98 0.91 -28.59 -16.50
C SER A 98 0.66 -28.62 -15.00
N ASP A 99 0.97 -29.73 -14.32
CA ASP A 99 0.87 -29.81 -12.85
C ASP A 99 1.64 -28.66 -12.17
N GLN A 100 2.85 -28.37 -12.67
CA GLN A 100 3.71 -27.31 -12.14
C GLN A 100 3.11 -25.92 -12.36
N SER A 101 2.48 -25.67 -13.52
CA SER A 101 1.85 -24.37 -13.78
C SER A 101 0.63 -24.12 -12.90
N ILE A 102 -0.12 -25.18 -12.56
CA ILE A 102 -1.23 -25.11 -11.60
C ILE A 102 -0.72 -24.79 -10.19
N GLU A 103 0.33 -25.49 -9.74
CA GLU A 103 0.93 -25.26 -8.43
C GLU A 103 1.46 -23.81 -8.30
N LEU A 104 2.19 -23.34 -9.30
CA LEU A 104 2.72 -21.97 -9.34
C LEU A 104 1.62 -20.92 -9.43
N ALA A 105 0.55 -21.17 -10.19
CA ALA A 105 -0.61 -20.28 -10.26
C ALA A 105 -1.27 -20.09 -8.88
N LEU A 106 -1.50 -21.19 -8.17
CA LEU A 106 -2.07 -21.13 -6.82
C LEU A 106 -1.10 -20.45 -5.84
N ALA A 107 0.19 -20.78 -5.91
CA ALA A 107 1.20 -20.18 -5.04
C ALA A 107 1.29 -18.66 -5.21
N ILE A 108 1.34 -18.17 -6.45
CA ILE A 108 1.40 -16.73 -6.75
C ILE A 108 0.09 -16.03 -6.35
N GLY A 109 -1.06 -16.60 -6.70
CA GLY A 109 -2.36 -16.04 -6.35
C GLY A 109 -2.53 -15.88 -4.83
N LEU A 110 -2.20 -16.92 -4.07
CA LEU A 110 -2.23 -16.88 -2.60
C LEU A 110 -1.18 -15.93 -2.04
N ARG A 111 0.01 -15.84 -2.64
CA ARG A 111 1.07 -14.94 -2.19
C ARG A 111 0.68 -13.47 -2.34
N VAL A 112 0.02 -13.10 -3.45
CA VAL A 112 -0.51 -11.74 -3.64
C VAL A 112 -1.46 -11.37 -2.49
N LEU A 113 -2.31 -12.31 -2.07
CA LEU A 113 -3.19 -12.09 -0.93
C LEU A 113 -2.41 -12.06 0.40
N ALA A 114 -1.52 -13.03 0.63
CA ALA A 114 -0.74 -13.16 1.86
C ALA A 114 0.16 -11.95 2.14
N ILE A 115 0.69 -11.31 1.09
CA ILE A 115 1.51 -10.10 1.20
C ILE A 115 0.61 -8.86 1.23
N GLY A 116 -0.31 -8.74 0.28
CA GLY A 116 -1.04 -7.50 0.07
C GLY A 116 -2.09 -7.22 1.13
N VAL A 117 -2.82 -8.24 1.61
CA VAL A 117 -3.91 -8.05 2.59
C VAL A 117 -3.44 -7.38 3.88
N PRO A 118 -2.40 -7.87 4.60
CA PRO A 118 -1.94 -7.21 5.82
C PRO A 118 -1.40 -5.80 5.59
N ILE A 119 -0.74 -5.58 4.46
CA ILE A 119 -0.25 -4.25 4.06
C ILE A 119 -1.45 -3.30 3.88
N LEU A 120 -2.43 -3.65 3.05
CA LEU A 120 -3.60 -2.79 2.85
C LEU A 120 -4.44 -2.60 4.11
N VAL A 121 -4.62 -3.65 4.92
CA VAL A 121 -5.37 -3.53 6.17
C VAL A 121 -4.66 -2.59 7.15
N GLY A 122 -3.33 -2.65 7.24
CA GLY A 122 -2.53 -1.81 8.14
C GLY A 122 -2.32 -0.37 7.67
N LEU A 123 -2.20 -0.15 6.36
CA LEU A 123 -1.87 1.16 5.78
C LEU A 123 -3.10 2.00 5.39
N VAL A 124 -4.22 1.37 5.03
CA VAL A 124 -5.42 2.11 4.62
C VAL A 124 -6.02 2.83 5.82
N GLY A 125 -6.10 4.17 5.70
CA GLY A 125 -6.67 5.06 6.71
C GLY A 125 -5.65 5.70 7.65
N LEU A 126 -4.35 5.58 7.38
CA LEU A 126 -3.33 6.33 8.12
C LEU A 126 -3.50 7.84 7.93
N ASP A 127 -3.41 8.59 9.04
CA ASP A 127 -3.43 10.05 9.00
C ASP A 127 -2.08 10.55 8.43
N PRO A 128 -2.09 11.32 7.32
CA PRO A 128 -0.86 11.79 6.68
C PRO A 128 -0.04 12.73 7.57
N THR A 129 -0.69 13.46 8.47
CA THR A 129 -0.03 14.35 9.44
C THR A 129 0.69 13.53 10.49
N ARG A 130 0.03 12.52 11.07
CA ARG A 130 0.70 11.63 12.04
C ARG A 130 1.84 10.87 11.39
N LEU A 131 1.68 10.42 10.14
CA LEU A 131 2.73 9.75 9.38
C LEU A 131 3.94 10.66 9.17
N ALA A 132 3.72 11.91 8.75
CA ALA A 132 4.79 12.90 8.61
C ALA A 132 5.50 13.17 9.95
N ASP A 133 4.75 13.33 11.05
CA ASP A 133 5.33 13.51 12.39
C ASP A 133 6.20 12.29 12.78
N GLY A 134 5.74 11.06 12.50
CA GLY A 134 6.53 9.85 12.72
C GLY A 134 7.76 9.72 11.82
N LEU A 135 7.66 10.04 10.52
CA LEU A 135 8.80 9.98 9.60
C LEU A 135 9.92 10.95 10.01
N ALA A 136 9.55 12.15 10.49
CA ALA A 136 10.53 13.14 10.91
C ALA A 136 11.12 12.87 12.30
N GLN A 137 10.30 12.42 13.27
CA GLN A 137 10.76 12.23 14.66
C GLN A 137 11.31 10.82 14.93
N VAL A 138 10.68 9.77 14.39
CA VAL A 138 11.07 8.38 14.63
C VAL A 138 12.06 7.90 13.58
N ALA A 139 11.73 8.04 12.30
CA ALA A 139 12.63 7.64 11.20
C ALA A 139 13.75 8.67 10.94
N ARG A 140 13.73 9.81 11.65
CA ARG A 140 14.74 10.88 11.59
C ARG A 140 15.02 11.39 10.17
N LEU A 141 14.01 11.36 9.29
CA LEU A 141 14.15 11.92 7.95
C LEU A 141 14.24 13.46 8.01
N PRO A 142 14.95 14.11 7.06
CA PRO A 142 15.10 15.56 7.10
C PRO A 142 13.74 16.24 7.05
N HIS A 143 13.42 16.97 8.12
CA HIS A 143 12.08 17.55 8.34
C HIS A 143 11.62 18.46 7.19
N ARG A 144 12.56 19.09 6.45
CA ARG A 144 12.26 19.94 5.30
C ARG A 144 11.51 19.16 4.21
N PHE A 145 12.01 17.97 3.86
CA PHE A 145 11.38 17.11 2.85
C PHE A 145 10.06 16.53 3.34
N VAL A 146 10.02 16.05 4.58
CA VAL A 146 8.80 15.43 5.14
C VAL A 146 7.65 16.44 5.22
N LEU A 147 7.92 17.67 5.66
CA LEU A 147 6.90 18.71 5.80
C LEU A 147 6.50 19.31 4.45
N ALA A 148 7.43 19.42 3.49
CA ALA A 148 7.10 19.80 2.11
C ALA A 148 6.19 18.74 1.46
N ALA A 149 6.49 17.45 1.64
CA ALA A 149 5.65 16.36 1.16
C ALA A 149 4.25 16.38 1.82
N LEU A 150 4.18 16.58 3.14
CA LEU A 150 2.90 16.74 3.85
C LEU A 150 2.07 17.92 3.31
N ALA A 151 2.72 19.06 3.05
CA ALA A 151 2.08 20.21 2.44
C ALA A 151 1.51 19.88 1.06
N GLY A 152 2.26 19.14 0.24
CA GLY A 152 1.79 18.62 -1.05
C GLY A 152 0.56 17.72 -0.91
N VAL A 153 0.59 16.73 0.00
CA VAL A 153 -0.55 15.83 0.27
C VAL A 153 -1.80 16.61 0.68
N ARG A 154 -1.65 17.63 1.52
CA ARG A 154 -2.76 18.51 1.91
C ARG A 154 -3.29 19.33 0.73
N LEU A 155 -2.38 19.84 -0.11
CA LEU A 155 -2.73 20.60 -1.30
C LEU A 155 -3.55 19.76 -2.29
N PHE A 156 -3.22 18.48 -2.48
CA PHE A 156 -4.00 17.58 -3.34
C PHE A 156 -5.49 17.54 -2.98
N GLY A 157 -5.82 17.51 -1.68
CA GLY A 157 -7.21 17.57 -1.22
C GLY A 157 -7.91 18.86 -1.64
N VAL A 158 -7.20 19.99 -1.61
CA VAL A 158 -7.77 21.27 -2.03
C VAL A 158 -7.87 21.39 -3.56
N LEU A 159 -6.92 20.83 -4.30
CA LEU A 159 -6.96 20.85 -5.77
C LEU A 159 -8.20 20.13 -6.34
N GLY A 160 -8.72 19.12 -5.64
CA GLY A 160 -9.99 18.49 -6.02
C GLY A 160 -11.19 19.45 -5.94
N GLU A 161 -11.21 20.31 -4.92
CA GLU A 161 -12.23 21.36 -4.81
C GLU A 161 -12.02 22.45 -5.85
N ASP A 162 -10.78 22.90 -6.04
CA ASP A 162 -10.43 23.91 -7.06
C ASP A 162 -10.83 23.41 -8.47
N TRP A 163 -10.62 22.13 -8.78
CA TRP A 163 -11.06 21.51 -10.02
C TRP A 163 -12.58 21.61 -10.22
N ARG A 164 -13.36 21.33 -9.17
CA ARG A 164 -14.82 21.44 -9.20
C ARG A 164 -15.26 22.89 -9.43
N GLN A 165 -14.66 23.84 -8.74
CA GLN A 165 -14.96 25.27 -8.89
C GLN A 165 -14.61 25.79 -10.29
N ILE A 166 -13.43 25.43 -10.82
CA ILE A 166 -13.02 25.79 -12.18
C ILE A 166 -13.99 25.20 -13.21
N SER A 167 -14.40 23.95 -13.02
CA SER A 167 -15.35 23.28 -13.91
C SER A 167 -16.71 23.97 -13.93
N LEU A 168 -17.23 24.38 -12.76
CA LEU A 168 -18.49 25.11 -12.64
C LEU A 168 -18.40 26.52 -13.23
N ALA A 169 -17.33 27.27 -12.92
CA ALA A 169 -17.11 28.62 -13.44
C ALA A 169 -17.00 28.64 -14.97
N ARG A 170 -16.32 27.64 -15.57
CA ARG A 170 -16.22 27.51 -17.03
C ARG A 170 -17.58 27.23 -17.68
N ARG A 171 -18.41 26.39 -17.08
CA ARG A 171 -19.78 26.13 -17.57
C ARG A 171 -20.64 27.39 -17.51
N ALA A 172 -20.57 28.15 -16.41
CA ALA A 172 -21.30 29.41 -16.28
C ALA A 172 -20.88 30.46 -17.33
N ARG A 173 -19.63 30.41 -17.81
CA ARG A 173 -19.12 31.27 -18.89
C ARG A 173 -19.40 30.76 -20.31
N GLY A 174 -20.20 29.71 -20.47
CA GLY A 174 -20.48 29.10 -21.78
C GLY A 174 -19.29 28.36 -22.40
N LEU A 175 -18.22 28.09 -21.65
CA LEU A 175 -17.01 27.40 -22.16
C LEU A 175 -17.19 25.86 -22.21
N GLY A 176 -18.43 25.40 -22.31
CA GLY A 176 -18.83 23.99 -22.28
C GLY A 176 -18.74 23.29 -23.63
N ASP A 177 -18.94 23.99 -24.75
CA ASP A 177 -19.17 23.34 -26.07
C ASP A 177 -17.89 22.92 -26.78
N THR A 178 -16.76 22.94 -26.08
CA THR A 178 -15.54 22.29 -26.55
C THR A 178 -15.57 20.79 -26.25
N GLY A 179 -15.01 19.97 -27.16
CA GLY A 179 -14.89 18.53 -26.96
C GLY A 179 -14.25 18.16 -25.62
N ALA A 180 -14.64 17.02 -25.04
CA ALA A 180 -14.33 16.65 -23.66
C ALA A 180 -12.83 16.76 -23.31
N VAL A 181 -11.95 16.33 -24.22
CA VAL A 181 -10.49 16.39 -24.05
C VAL A 181 -9.99 17.83 -23.97
N ARG A 182 -10.40 18.69 -24.90
CA ARG A 182 -10.00 20.11 -24.92
C ARG A 182 -10.47 20.83 -23.66
N ARG A 183 -11.70 20.54 -23.22
CA ARG A 183 -12.27 21.07 -21.98
C ARG A 183 -11.45 20.66 -20.76
N ALA A 184 -11.07 19.38 -20.67
CA ALA A 184 -10.26 18.85 -19.58
C ALA A 184 -8.86 19.47 -19.55
N MET A 185 -8.18 19.58 -20.70
CA MET A 185 -6.85 20.19 -20.80
C MET A 185 -6.86 21.66 -20.36
N GLN A 186 -7.87 22.43 -20.80
CA GLN A 186 -7.99 23.82 -20.40
C GLN A 186 -8.30 24.00 -18.90
N ALA A 187 -9.11 23.11 -18.32
CA ALA A 187 -9.36 23.08 -16.88
C ALA A 187 -8.10 22.68 -16.10
N ALA A 188 -7.33 21.71 -16.60
CA ALA A 188 -6.06 21.27 -16.01
C ALA A 188 -5.01 22.38 -16.03
N PHE A 189 -4.90 23.12 -17.14
CA PHE A 189 -4.01 24.29 -17.20
C PHE A 189 -4.39 25.37 -16.18
N ALA A 190 -5.70 25.68 -16.08
CA ALA A 190 -6.17 26.63 -15.07
C ALA A 190 -5.86 26.15 -13.64
N LEU A 191 -6.06 24.85 -13.37
CA LEU A 191 -5.73 24.24 -12.08
C LEU A 191 -4.22 24.31 -11.79
N LEU A 192 -3.37 24.06 -12.80
CA LEU A 192 -1.93 24.17 -12.68
C LEU A 192 -1.50 25.58 -12.27
N VAL A 193 -2.06 26.62 -12.89
CA VAL A 193 -1.76 28.02 -12.54
C VAL A 193 -2.17 28.31 -11.09
N VAL A 194 -3.36 27.86 -10.66
CA VAL A 194 -3.81 28.02 -9.26
C VAL A 194 -2.88 27.28 -8.29
N ALA A 195 -2.47 26.07 -8.64
CA ALA A 195 -1.55 25.26 -7.85
C ALA A 195 -0.18 25.93 -7.70
N LEU A 196 0.40 26.45 -8.79
CA LEU A 196 1.68 27.15 -8.78
C LEU A 196 1.63 28.42 -7.92
N ARG A 197 0.58 29.24 -8.07
CA ARG A 197 0.42 30.45 -7.26
C ARG A 197 0.33 30.11 -5.78
N ARG A 198 -0.50 29.14 -5.42
CA ARG A 198 -0.70 28.71 -4.03
C ARG A 198 0.57 28.09 -3.44
N GLY A 199 1.29 27.28 -4.22
CA GLY A 199 2.58 26.71 -3.84
C GLY A 199 3.62 27.81 -3.56
N GLY A 200 3.72 28.80 -4.44
CA GLY A 200 4.59 29.97 -4.25
C GLY A 200 4.23 30.76 -2.98
N THR A 201 2.95 31.10 -2.78
CA THR A 201 2.50 31.78 -1.56
C THR A 201 2.79 30.96 -0.29
N LEU A 202 2.60 29.64 -0.34
CA LEU A 202 2.89 28.76 0.78
C LEU A 202 4.40 28.73 1.09
N ALA A 203 5.25 28.64 0.07
CA ALA A 203 6.70 28.65 0.23
C ALA A 203 7.17 29.96 0.88
N THR A 204 6.76 31.12 0.35
CA THR A 204 7.10 32.42 0.95
C THR A 204 6.57 32.55 2.38
N ALA A 205 5.36 32.06 2.66
CA ALA A 205 4.81 32.07 4.02
C ALA A 205 5.57 31.14 4.98
N MET A 206 6.08 30.01 4.48
CA MET A 206 6.91 29.09 5.27
C MET A 206 8.27 29.72 5.58
N GLU A 207 8.93 30.32 4.60
CA GLU A 207 10.21 31.04 4.78
C GLU A 207 10.06 32.21 5.76
N ALA A 208 9.00 33.02 5.62
CA ALA A 208 8.72 34.13 6.52
C ALA A 208 8.48 33.68 7.98
N ARG A 209 8.05 32.44 8.20
CA ARG A 209 7.89 31.83 9.54
C ARG A 209 9.17 31.14 10.04
N GLY A 210 10.30 31.32 9.36
CA GLY A 210 11.59 30.72 9.73
C GLY A 210 11.70 29.24 9.37
N PHE A 211 10.91 28.73 8.42
CA PHE A 211 11.07 27.35 7.96
C PHE A 211 12.43 27.16 7.30
N GLY A 212 13.23 26.22 7.84
CA GLY A 212 14.62 26.03 7.41
C GLY A 212 15.65 26.77 8.26
N GLY A 213 15.23 27.46 9.34
CA GLY A 213 16.13 27.95 10.38
C GLY A 213 16.69 26.84 11.30
N ALA A 214 17.10 27.23 12.51
CA ALA A 214 17.72 26.40 13.55
C ALA A 214 16.82 25.26 14.07
N GLU A 215 17.22 24.62 15.19
CA GLU A 215 16.55 23.44 15.76
C GLU A 215 15.03 23.58 15.85
N ARG A 216 14.33 22.59 15.28
CA ARG A 216 12.87 22.56 15.21
C ARG A 216 12.29 21.84 16.42
N THR A 217 11.36 22.48 17.11
CA THR A 217 10.52 21.86 18.14
C THR A 217 9.22 21.32 17.54
N TRP A 218 8.66 20.27 18.16
CA TRP A 218 7.48 19.55 17.65
C TRP A 218 6.27 19.77 18.56
N ALA A 219 5.16 20.22 17.98
CA ALA A 219 3.92 20.43 18.73
C ALA A 219 3.24 19.11 19.16
N ARG A 220 3.46 18.02 18.42
CA ARG A 220 2.95 16.69 18.74
C ARG A 220 4.11 15.71 18.77
N PRO A 221 4.45 15.13 19.95
CA PRO A 221 5.50 14.13 20.01
C PRO A 221 5.02 12.83 19.35
N SER A 222 5.89 12.23 18.53
CA SER A 222 5.67 10.91 17.92
C SER A 222 6.62 9.92 18.56
N THR A 223 6.11 9.09 19.46
CA THR A 223 6.88 8.09 20.19
C THR A 223 6.49 6.68 19.76
N LEU A 224 7.44 5.75 19.86
CA LEU A 224 7.15 4.32 19.77
C LEU A 224 6.59 3.84 21.12
N THR A 225 5.57 3.00 21.05
CA THR A 225 4.86 2.44 22.20
C THR A 225 5.02 0.92 22.24
N ARG A 226 4.57 0.29 23.33
CA ARG A 226 4.53 -1.18 23.41
C ARG A 226 3.68 -1.82 22.32
N ALA A 227 2.64 -1.13 21.84
CA ALA A 227 1.80 -1.62 20.75
C ALA A 227 2.59 -1.76 19.44
N ASP A 228 3.57 -0.87 19.21
CA ASP A 228 4.47 -0.95 18.05
C ASP A 228 5.37 -2.19 18.10
N ALA A 229 5.96 -2.45 19.28
CA ALA A 229 6.77 -3.64 19.50
C ALA A 229 5.97 -4.93 19.33
N VAL A 230 4.73 -4.97 19.83
CA VAL A 230 3.83 -6.13 19.65
C VAL A 230 3.49 -6.34 18.18
N LEU A 231 3.20 -5.28 17.42
CA LEU A 231 2.93 -5.38 15.99
C LEU A 231 4.14 -5.95 15.23
N LEU A 232 5.34 -5.40 15.49
CA LEU A 232 6.57 -5.87 14.87
C LEU A 232 6.85 -7.34 15.21
N LEU A 233 6.67 -7.73 16.48
CA LEU A 233 6.84 -9.11 16.92
C LEU A 233 5.86 -10.05 16.21
N ILE A 234 4.57 -9.70 16.15
CA ILE A 234 3.57 -10.50 15.42
C ILE A 234 4.00 -10.67 13.96
N THR A 235 4.42 -9.58 13.30
CA THR A 235 4.83 -9.66 11.89
C THR A 235 6.07 -10.50 11.67
N ALA A 236 7.04 -10.43 12.58
CA ALA A 236 8.25 -11.27 12.56
C ALA A 236 7.90 -12.75 12.76
N VAL A 237 7.02 -13.05 13.72
CA VAL A 237 6.55 -14.41 14.00
C VAL A 237 5.81 -15.00 12.80
N VAL A 238 4.90 -14.24 12.17
CA VAL A 238 4.18 -14.71 10.97
C VAL A 238 5.15 -14.98 9.82
N GLY A 239 6.13 -14.10 9.58
CA GLY A 239 7.16 -14.31 8.56
C GLY A 239 8.04 -15.54 8.84
N ALA A 240 8.47 -15.70 10.09
CA ALA A 240 9.28 -16.85 10.52
C ALA A 240 8.50 -18.17 10.46
N LEU A 241 7.21 -18.17 10.82
CA LEU A 241 6.34 -19.33 10.69
C LEU A 241 6.19 -19.74 9.23
N ALA A 242 5.94 -18.79 8.32
CA ALA A 242 5.79 -19.09 6.91
C ALA A 242 7.06 -19.72 6.31
N VAL A 243 8.21 -19.09 6.50
CA VAL A 243 9.50 -19.62 6.01
C VAL A 243 9.87 -20.94 6.72
N GLY A 244 9.66 -21.00 8.04
CA GLY A 244 9.95 -22.19 8.83
C GLY A 244 9.12 -23.40 8.39
N THR A 245 7.84 -23.20 8.07
CA THR A 245 7.00 -24.27 7.54
C THR A 245 7.49 -24.76 6.19
N ALA A 246 7.86 -23.87 5.26
CA ALA A 246 8.38 -24.29 3.96
C ALA A 246 9.73 -25.01 4.02
N LEU A 247 10.60 -24.63 4.95
CA LEU A 247 11.84 -25.36 5.22
C LEU A 247 11.55 -26.75 5.80
N ALA A 248 10.62 -26.84 6.75
CA ALA A 248 10.25 -28.10 7.40
C ALA A 248 9.55 -29.09 6.45
N THR A 249 8.73 -28.59 5.52
CA THR A 249 8.06 -29.42 4.50
C THR A 249 8.96 -29.75 3.31
N GLY A 250 10.19 -29.21 3.26
CA GLY A 250 11.08 -29.37 2.10
C GLY A 250 10.55 -28.73 0.81
N SER A 251 9.50 -27.91 0.90
CA SER A 251 8.88 -27.22 -0.24
C SER A 251 9.54 -25.89 -0.56
N PHE A 252 10.67 -25.59 0.08
CA PHE A 252 11.40 -24.35 -0.12
C PHE A 252 11.93 -24.26 -1.56
N ARG A 253 11.22 -23.50 -2.40
CA ARG A 253 11.65 -23.14 -3.75
C ARG A 253 12.21 -21.71 -3.72
N PRO A 254 13.54 -21.52 -3.68
CA PRO A 254 14.12 -20.19 -3.75
C PRO A 254 13.80 -19.55 -5.11
N VAL A 255 13.55 -18.24 -5.09
CA VAL A 255 13.21 -17.45 -6.30
C VAL A 255 14.18 -17.65 -7.46
N TRP A 256 15.47 -17.87 -7.16
CA TRP A 256 16.53 -17.96 -8.16
C TRP A 256 16.61 -19.31 -8.90
N GLN A 257 15.83 -20.32 -8.49
CA GLN A 257 15.86 -21.65 -9.14
C GLN A 257 15.04 -21.74 -10.44
N GLY A 258 14.23 -20.74 -10.79
CA GLY A 258 13.52 -20.69 -12.08
C GLY A 258 14.24 -19.89 -13.17
N ALA A 259 15.54 -19.64 -13.03
CA ALA A 259 16.35 -18.82 -13.94
C ALA A 259 17.54 -19.57 -14.58
N LEU A 260 17.61 -20.89 -14.41
CA LEU A 260 18.60 -21.80 -15.00
C LEU A 260 17.91 -23.07 -15.46
#